data_AF-A0A2K9H232-F1
#
_entry.id   AF-A0A2K9H232-F1
#
_cell.length_a   1.000
_cell.length_b   1.000
_cell.length_c   1.000
_cell.angle_alpha   90.00
_cell.angle_beta   90.00
_cell.angle_gamma   90.00
#
_symmetry.space_group_name_H-M   'P 1'
#
loop_
_entity.id
_entity.type
_entity.pdbx_description
1 polymer ?
#
loop_
_entity_poly.entity_id
_entity_poly.type
_entity_poly.pdbx_seq_one_letter_code
_entity_poly.pdbx_strand_id
1 'polypeptide(L)'
;MGQKFKILGSLVAFLILAGISCWATEKSLHLLLPAGWPEVLVWGITIAFFVMASYGSKLIVDTLSSPDFIDNRNLKLFGGVLLLFFFWFIMSMPTNTHTFFYNDKIGSVITKDIETTNKYLLQLIDKCTGSTMILDSVGKRMKDKVEEQRKLIVAEFNGDGPTSKRGNGVKIGEHLNIINGILNSSIQQDSHYNSTDPQILSKYHAQINAALASALRTHTISDKTVKNSKVAKAKLEAMNDSIQDHLSVGIVSEDEIKQVEKLLTDGYNIIATNKQFVDFDSKTDDKEVYTKENGDTRTKRMASVIDVFFVDFLHGKYPASFWYYVILSILVDVAAFIFFDIAFKKQDNVY
;
A
#
# COMPACT_ATOMS: atom_id res chain seq x y z
N MET A 1 -17.98 24.96 -51.03
CA MET A 1 -18.54 23.81 -50.27
C MET A 1 -17.51 23.14 -49.34
N GLY A 2 -16.22 23.02 -49.72
CA GLY A 2 -15.18 22.33 -48.93
C GLY A 2 -14.78 22.97 -47.58
N GLN A 3 -14.79 24.29 -47.43
CA GLN A 3 -14.33 24.95 -46.18
C GLN A 3 -15.30 24.78 -45.01
N LYS A 4 -16.61 24.92 -45.26
CA LYS A 4 -17.66 24.66 -44.24
C LYS A 4 -17.64 23.20 -43.78
N PHE A 5 -17.42 22.27 -44.70
CA PHE A 5 -17.30 20.84 -44.39
C PHE A 5 -16.04 20.54 -43.55
N LYS A 6 -14.91 21.18 -43.86
CA LYS A 6 -13.68 21.07 -43.07
C LYS A 6 -13.85 21.58 -41.64
N ILE A 7 -14.49 22.72 -41.44
CA ILE A 7 -14.76 23.30 -40.12
C ILE A 7 -15.70 22.39 -39.32
N LEU A 8 -16.79 21.94 -39.94
CA LEU A 8 -17.74 21.05 -39.29
C LEU A 8 -17.09 19.71 -38.90
N GLY A 9 -16.32 19.10 -39.80
CA GLY A 9 -15.59 17.88 -39.52
C GLY A 9 -14.55 18.04 -38.41
N SER A 10 -13.84 19.18 -38.38
CA SER A 10 -12.87 19.48 -37.32
C SER A 10 -13.55 19.72 -35.98
N LEU A 11 -14.72 20.37 -35.96
CA LEU A 11 -15.51 20.55 -34.74
C LEU A 11 -15.98 19.21 -34.18
N VAL A 12 -16.47 18.30 -35.04
CA VAL A 12 -16.88 16.95 -34.61
C VAL A 12 -15.68 16.16 -34.08
N ALA A 13 -14.55 16.17 -34.77
CA ALA A 13 -13.33 15.49 -34.32
C ALA A 13 -12.82 16.05 -32.98
N PHE A 14 -12.86 17.38 -32.81
CA PHE A 14 -12.56 18.03 -31.54
C PHE A 14 -13.49 17.56 -30.43
N LEU A 15 -14.81 17.56 -30.64
CA LEU A 15 -15.77 17.15 -29.62
C LEU A 15 -15.58 15.69 -29.18
N ILE A 16 -15.24 14.79 -30.11
CA ILE A 16 -14.96 13.38 -29.79
C ILE A 16 -13.70 13.26 -28.91
N LEU A 17 -12.58 13.87 -29.34
CA LEU A 17 -11.31 13.75 -28.62
C LEU A 17 -11.31 14.51 -27.29
N ALA A 18 -11.88 15.71 -27.26
CA ALA A 18 -12.13 16.45 -26.04
C ALA A 18 -13.08 15.70 -25.11
N GLY A 19 -14.09 15.01 -25.64
CA GLY A 19 -14.97 14.14 -24.87
C GLY A 19 -14.22 13.01 -24.17
N ILE A 20 -13.32 12.33 -24.89
CA ILE A 20 -12.46 11.27 -24.31
C ILE A 20 -11.54 11.84 -23.21
N SER A 21 -10.92 13.00 -23.47
CA SER A 21 -10.06 13.69 -22.51
C SER A 21 -10.82 14.12 -21.26
N CYS A 22 -11.97 14.78 -21.41
CA CYS A 22 -12.82 15.20 -20.30
C CYS A 22 -13.37 14.02 -19.51
N TRP A 23 -13.72 12.91 -20.17
CA TRP A 23 -14.13 11.66 -19.50
C TRP A 23 -13.00 11.10 -18.63
N ALA A 24 -11.79 11.03 -19.16
CA ALA A 24 -10.65 10.53 -18.40
C ALA A 24 -10.30 11.47 -17.24
N THR A 25 -10.25 12.78 -17.50
CA THR A 25 -10.04 13.78 -16.44
C THR A 25 -11.12 13.69 -15.36
N GLU A 26 -12.39 13.48 -15.73
CA GLU A 26 -13.50 13.34 -14.79
C GLU A 26 -13.30 12.13 -13.89
N LYS A 27 -13.02 10.96 -14.47
CA LYS A 27 -12.81 9.73 -13.69
C LYS A 27 -11.68 9.83 -12.69
N SER A 28 -10.55 10.40 -13.11
CA SER A 28 -9.41 10.62 -12.21
C SER A 28 -9.75 11.60 -11.07
N LEU A 29 -10.40 12.72 -11.37
CA LEU A 29 -10.78 13.70 -10.36
C LEU A 29 -11.87 13.18 -9.42
N HIS A 30 -12.83 12.40 -9.93
CA HIS A 30 -13.89 11.82 -9.13
C HIS A 30 -13.34 10.87 -8.05
N LEU A 31 -12.29 10.10 -8.39
CA LEU A 31 -11.60 9.23 -7.43
C LEU A 31 -10.82 10.02 -6.36
N LEU A 32 -10.34 11.21 -6.70
CA LEU A 32 -9.58 12.07 -5.78
C LEU A 32 -10.50 12.90 -4.87
N LEU A 33 -11.67 13.30 -5.37
CA LEU A 33 -12.61 14.12 -4.62
C LEU A 33 -13.31 13.31 -3.51
N PRO A 34 -13.68 13.96 -2.39
CA PRO A 34 -14.42 13.29 -1.32
C PRO A 34 -15.72 12.66 -1.80
N ALA A 35 -16.09 11.53 -1.20
CA ALA A 35 -17.36 10.86 -1.50
C ALA A 35 -18.55 11.81 -1.31
N GLY A 36 -19.41 11.91 -2.33
CA GLY A 36 -20.60 12.76 -2.33
C GLY A 36 -20.52 14.00 -3.23
N TRP A 37 -19.40 14.22 -3.92
CA TRP A 37 -19.33 15.24 -4.97
C TRP A 37 -20.23 14.89 -6.16
N PRO A 38 -21.13 15.80 -6.59
CA PRO A 38 -21.99 15.55 -7.75
C PRO A 38 -21.17 15.41 -9.05
N GLU A 39 -21.38 14.30 -9.77
CA GLU A 39 -20.68 13.99 -11.04
C GLU A 39 -20.80 15.14 -12.06
N VAL A 40 -21.98 15.77 -12.14
CA VAL A 40 -22.26 16.90 -13.04
C VAL A 40 -21.32 18.09 -12.77
N LEU A 41 -20.92 18.33 -11.53
CA LEU A 41 -19.99 19.41 -11.20
C LEU A 41 -18.56 19.06 -11.63
N VAL A 42 -18.15 17.80 -11.47
CA VAL A 42 -16.83 17.34 -11.91
C VAL A 42 -16.72 17.47 -13.43
N TRP A 43 -17.74 17.04 -14.17
CA TRP A 43 -17.84 17.26 -15.63
C TRP A 43 -17.78 18.74 -16.02
N GLY A 44 -18.48 19.62 -15.31
CA GLY A 44 -18.42 21.06 -15.56
C GLY A 44 -17.00 21.61 -15.42
N ILE A 45 -16.26 21.17 -14.40
CA ILE A 45 -14.86 21.55 -14.16
C ILE A 45 -13.95 21.00 -15.26
N THR A 46 -14.08 19.72 -15.63
CA THR A 46 -13.20 19.08 -16.63
C THR A 46 -13.36 19.71 -18.00
N ILE A 47 -14.59 19.99 -18.43
CA ILE A 47 -14.89 20.68 -19.69
C ILE A 47 -14.30 22.09 -19.66
N ALA A 48 -14.46 22.82 -18.56
CA ALA A 48 -13.90 24.17 -18.44
C ALA A 48 -12.37 24.17 -18.56
N PHE A 49 -11.69 23.23 -17.88
CA PHE A 49 -10.23 23.09 -17.97
C PHE A 49 -9.78 22.78 -19.39
N PHE A 50 -10.45 21.85 -20.08
CA PHE A 50 -10.06 21.47 -21.43
C PHE A 50 -10.28 22.59 -22.46
N VAL A 51 -11.37 23.36 -22.31
CA VAL A 51 -11.63 24.55 -23.15
C VAL A 51 -10.58 25.63 -22.89
N MET A 52 -10.20 25.89 -21.63
CA MET A 52 -9.15 26.85 -21.30
C MET A 52 -7.78 26.43 -21.86
N ALA A 53 -7.44 25.15 -21.80
CA ALA A 53 -6.24 24.60 -22.43
C ALA A 53 -6.27 24.75 -23.96
N SER A 54 -7.41 24.42 -24.59
CA SER A 54 -7.60 24.55 -26.05
C SER A 54 -7.47 26.01 -26.51
N TYR A 55 -8.03 26.93 -25.74
CA TYR A 55 -7.88 28.37 -25.95
C TYR A 55 -6.42 28.82 -25.79
N GLY A 56 -5.72 28.32 -24.77
CA GLY A 56 -4.29 28.57 -24.57
C GLY A 56 -3.45 28.11 -25.76
N SER A 57 -3.68 26.88 -26.24
CA SER A 57 -3.03 26.34 -27.46
C SER A 57 -3.29 27.23 -28.67
N LYS A 58 -4.56 27.64 -28.87
CA LYS A 58 -4.93 28.54 -29.97
C LYS A 58 -4.20 29.88 -29.90
N LEU A 59 -4.13 30.51 -28.72
CA LEU A 59 -3.38 31.76 -28.53
C LEU A 59 -1.93 31.63 -28.96
N ILE A 60 -1.28 30.50 -28.65
CA ILE A 60 0.10 30.22 -29.06
C ILE A 60 0.18 30.11 -30.59
N VAL A 61 -0.68 29.27 -31.20
CA VAL A 61 -0.67 29.03 -32.65
C VAL A 61 -0.97 30.30 -33.44
N ASP A 62 -2.02 31.03 -33.07
CA ASP A 62 -2.40 32.30 -33.71
C ASP A 62 -1.26 33.34 -33.59
N THR A 63 -0.54 33.35 -32.46
CA THR A 63 0.57 34.29 -32.22
C THR A 63 1.83 33.92 -32.99
N LEU A 64 2.12 32.64 -33.20
CA LEU A 64 3.30 32.17 -33.93
C LEU A 64 3.09 32.13 -35.44
N SER A 65 1.86 31.86 -35.89
CA SER A 65 1.54 31.60 -37.30
C SER A 65 1.09 32.84 -38.07
N SER A 66 0.60 33.87 -37.40
CA SER A 66 0.12 35.09 -38.07
C SER A 66 1.28 35.99 -38.54
N PRO A 67 1.33 36.36 -39.83
CA PRO A 67 2.31 37.33 -40.34
C PRO A 67 1.94 38.78 -39.99
N ASP A 68 0.68 39.03 -39.63
CA ASP A 68 0.14 40.37 -39.36
C ASP A 68 0.51 40.90 -37.96
N PHE A 69 0.37 42.21 -37.79
CA PHE A 69 0.57 42.86 -36.50
C PHE A 69 -0.49 42.42 -35.49
N ILE A 70 -0.05 41.86 -34.36
CA ILE A 70 -0.90 41.44 -33.24
C ILE A 70 -0.65 42.37 -32.05
N ASP A 71 -1.69 43.08 -31.61
CA ASP A 71 -1.63 43.84 -30.36
C ASP A 71 -1.29 42.93 -29.17
N ASN A 72 -0.33 43.38 -28.36
CA ASN A 72 0.16 42.71 -27.15
C ASN A 72 0.59 41.25 -27.41
N ARG A 73 1.30 41.01 -28.53
CA ARG A 73 1.78 39.69 -28.96
C ARG A 73 2.44 38.88 -27.84
N ASN A 74 3.37 39.49 -27.11
CA ASN A 74 4.10 38.83 -26.03
C ASN A 74 3.18 38.41 -24.88
N LEU A 75 2.17 39.22 -24.55
CA LEU A 75 1.20 38.91 -23.49
C LEU A 75 0.28 37.75 -23.90
N LYS A 76 -0.16 37.71 -25.17
CA LYS A 76 -0.98 36.60 -25.70
C LYS A 76 -0.21 35.29 -25.75
N LEU A 77 1.05 35.32 -26.19
CA LEU A 77 1.92 34.15 -26.18
C LEU A 77 2.15 33.64 -24.75
N PHE A 78 2.54 34.53 -23.84
CA PHE A 78 2.77 34.18 -22.44
C PHE A 78 1.50 33.65 -21.76
N GLY A 79 0.36 34.32 -21.96
CA GLY A 79 -0.94 33.87 -21.46
C GLY A 79 -1.33 32.51 -22.02
N GLY A 80 -1.12 32.28 -23.32
CA GLY A 80 -1.37 30.98 -23.95
C GLY A 80 -0.53 29.86 -23.35
N VAL A 81 0.78 30.10 -23.15
CA VAL A 81 1.69 29.16 -22.48
C VAL A 81 1.25 28.87 -21.05
N LEU A 82 0.86 29.90 -20.30
CA LEU A 82 0.41 29.75 -18.91
C LEU A 82 -0.87 28.90 -18.84
N LEU A 83 -1.84 29.17 -19.69
CA LEU A 83 -3.09 28.39 -19.76
C LEU A 83 -2.82 26.93 -20.12
N LEU A 84 -2.00 26.68 -21.14
CA LEU A 84 -1.64 25.32 -21.54
C LEU A 84 -0.88 24.59 -20.43
N PHE A 85 0.04 25.26 -19.73
CA PHE A 85 0.80 24.67 -18.64
C PHE A 85 -0.10 24.27 -17.45
N PHE A 86 -0.94 25.18 -16.95
CA PHE A 86 -1.77 24.89 -15.78
C PHE A 86 -2.91 23.92 -16.11
N PHE A 87 -3.68 24.17 -17.18
CA PHE A 87 -4.89 23.38 -17.44
C PHE A 87 -4.61 22.07 -18.17
N TRP A 88 -3.58 22.02 -19.03
CA TRP A 88 -3.23 20.77 -19.70
C TRP A 88 -2.10 20.03 -19.00
N PHE A 89 -0.93 20.65 -18.82
CA PHE A 89 0.25 19.93 -18.31
C PHE A 89 0.14 19.52 -16.83
N ILE A 90 -0.47 20.33 -15.97
CA ILE A 90 -0.63 20.01 -14.53
C ILE A 90 -1.94 19.27 -14.25
N MET A 91 -3.01 19.56 -15.00
CA MET A 91 -4.33 19.00 -14.72
C MET A 91 -4.69 17.88 -15.71
N SER A 92 -5.12 18.23 -16.93
CA SER A 92 -5.74 17.27 -17.85
C SER A 92 -4.85 16.10 -18.26
N MET A 93 -3.59 16.35 -18.63
CA MET A 93 -2.69 15.30 -19.11
C MET A 93 -2.32 14.29 -18.00
N PRO A 94 -1.96 14.72 -16.78
CA PRO A 94 -1.74 13.81 -15.65
C PRO A 94 -2.99 12.99 -15.30
N THR A 95 -4.18 13.61 -15.27
CA THR A 95 -5.43 12.91 -14.97
C THR A 95 -5.81 11.90 -16.04
N ASN A 96 -5.63 12.23 -17.32
CA ASN A 96 -5.87 11.32 -18.42
C ASN A 96 -4.93 10.11 -18.37
N THR A 97 -3.64 10.37 -18.16
CA THR A 97 -2.63 9.34 -17.96
C THR A 97 -3.02 8.42 -16.80
N HIS A 98 -3.43 9.01 -15.68
CA HIS A 98 -3.89 8.27 -14.50
C HIS A 98 -5.08 7.38 -14.80
N THR A 99 -6.14 7.89 -15.45
CA THR A 99 -7.31 7.05 -15.76
C THR A 99 -6.98 5.89 -16.69
N PHE A 100 -6.19 6.12 -17.74
CA PHE A 100 -5.80 5.03 -18.64
C PHE A 100 -4.96 3.97 -17.92
N PHE A 101 -4.04 4.40 -17.06
CA PHE A 101 -3.22 3.49 -16.26
C PHE A 101 -4.05 2.75 -15.19
N TYR A 102 -4.90 3.48 -14.48
CA TYR A 102 -5.77 2.99 -13.42
C TYR A 102 -6.70 1.89 -13.94
N ASN A 103 -7.42 2.16 -15.03
CA ASN A 103 -8.36 1.21 -15.62
C ASN A 103 -7.67 -0.08 -16.09
N ASP A 104 -6.42 0.01 -16.55
CA ASP A 104 -5.67 -1.17 -16.98
C ASP A 104 -5.05 -1.96 -15.81
N LYS A 105 -4.66 -1.29 -14.71
CA LYS A 105 -3.85 -1.92 -13.65
C LYS A 105 -4.57 -2.17 -12.33
N ILE A 106 -5.66 -1.47 -12.02
CA ILE A 106 -6.29 -1.51 -10.70
C ILE A 106 -6.65 -2.94 -10.25
N GLY A 107 -7.19 -3.77 -11.16
CA GLY A 107 -7.50 -5.17 -10.86
C GLY A 107 -6.29 -5.97 -10.39
N SER A 108 -5.20 -5.92 -11.16
CA SER A 108 -3.96 -6.61 -10.81
C SER A 108 -3.32 -6.09 -9.51
N VAL A 109 -3.46 -4.78 -9.24
CA VAL A 109 -2.96 -4.14 -8.02
C VAL A 109 -3.76 -4.62 -6.81
N ILE A 110 -5.09 -4.64 -6.91
CA ILE A 110 -5.97 -5.14 -5.87
C ILE A 110 -5.65 -6.60 -5.55
N THR A 111 -5.61 -7.47 -6.56
CA THR A 111 -5.31 -8.90 -6.35
C THR A 111 -3.97 -9.08 -5.67
N LYS A 112 -2.91 -8.39 -6.14
CA LYS A 112 -1.58 -8.49 -5.53
C LYS A 112 -1.54 -7.95 -4.09
N ASP A 113 -2.26 -6.86 -3.81
CA ASP A 113 -2.35 -6.26 -2.47
C ASP A 113 -3.09 -7.20 -1.51
N ILE A 114 -4.18 -7.84 -1.97
CA ILE A 114 -4.90 -8.88 -1.23
C ILE A 114 -3.99 -10.09 -0.97
N GLU A 115 -3.33 -10.64 -1.99
CA GLU A 115 -2.44 -11.80 -1.87
C GLU A 115 -1.30 -11.53 -0.87
N THR A 116 -0.67 -10.36 -0.98
CA THR A 116 0.42 -9.96 -0.08
C THR A 116 -0.07 -9.78 1.35
N THR A 117 -1.23 -9.15 1.53
CA THR A 117 -1.87 -8.99 2.84
C THR A 117 -2.23 -10.36 3.44
N ASN A 118 -2.83 -11.24 2.65
CA ASN A 118 -3.20 -12.60 3.06
C ASN A 118 -1.98 -13.44 3.45
N LYS A 119 -0.85 -13.30 2.73
CA LYS A 119 0.43 -13.93 3.09
C LYS A 119 0.87 -13.52 4.50
N TYR A 120 0.83 -12.22 4.83
CA TYR A 120 1.24 -11.74 6.15
C TYR A 120 0.23 -12.07 7.25
N LEU A 121 -1.07 -12.00 6.97
CA LEU A 121 -2.10 -12.47 7.90
C LEU A 121 -1.97 -13.97 8.19
N LEU A 122 -1.64 -14.79 7.18
CA LEU A 122 -1.39 -16.21 7.36
C LEU A 122 -0.20 -16.48 8.28
N GLN A 123 0.89 -15.71 8.18
CA GLN A 123 1.99 -15.81 9.16
C GLN A 123 1.51 -15.60 10.59
N LEU A 124 0.63 -14.61 10.83
CA LEU A 124 0.06 -14.37 12.16
C LEU A 124 -0.84 -15.52 12.63
N ILE A 125 -1.56 -16.17 11.71
CA ILE A 125 -2.41 -17.33 12.00
C ILE A 125 -1.56 -18.56 12.36
N ASP A 126 -0.57 -18.87 11.53
CA ASP A 126 0.28 -20.07 11.67
C ASP A 126 1.18 -20.00 12.90
N LYS A 127 1.58 -18.79 13.31
CA LYS A 127 2.37 -18.57 14.53
C LYS A 127 1.63 -18.92 15.83
N CYS A 128 0.33 -19.24 15.77
CA CYS A 128 -0.48 -19.69 16.92
C CYS A 128 -0.89 -21.17 16.87
N THR A 129 -0.73 -21.85 15.72
CA THR A 129 -1.16 -23.26 15.54
C THR A 129 -0.03 -24.28 15.73
N GLY A 130 1.23 -23.84 15.74
CA GLY A 130 2.37 -24.70 16.05
C GLY A 130 2.47 -25.02 17.55
N SER A 131 2.76 -26.28 17.89
CA SER A 131 3.05 -26.75 19.27
C SER A 131 4.31 -26.11 19.90
N THR A 132 4.91 -25.13 19.22
CA THR A 132 6.10 -24.39 19.62
C THR A 132 5.79 -22.91 19.64
N MET A 133 5.77 -22.29 20.83
CA MET A 133 5.63 -20.84 20.98
C MET A 133 6.76 -20.15 20.20
N ILE A 134 6.42 -19.40 19.14
CA ILE A 134 7.36 -18.52 18.45
C ILE A 134 7.43 -17.22 19.23
N LEU A 135 8.61 -16.96 19.78
CA LEU A 135 8.89 -15.85 20.68
C LEU A 135 9.45 -14.68 19.90
N ASP A 136 9.12 -13.45 20.32
CA ASP A 136 9.87 -12.28 19.88
C ASP A 136 11.36 -12.39 20.30
N SER A 137 12.20 -11.44 19.87
CA SER A 137 13.62 -11.46 20.20
C SER A 137 13.90 -11.44 21.70
N VAL A 138 13.02 -10.84 22.50
CA VAL A 138 13.13 -10.76 23.96
C VAL A 138 12.78 -12.11 24.59
N GLY A 139 11.65 -12.70 24.21
CA GLY A 139 11.22 -14.02 24.64
C GLY A 139 12.21 -15.11 24.22
N LYS A 140 12.78 -15.03 23.02
CA LYS A 140 13.83 -15.96 22.58
C LYS A 140 15.06 -15.88 23.48
N ARG A 141 15.56 -14.66 23.75
CA ARG A 141 16.69 -14.44 24.65
C ARG A 141 16.39 -14.87 26.09
N MET A 142 15.16 -14.67 26.55
CA MET A 142 14.69 -15.13 27.85
C MET A 142 14.74 -16.66 27.94
N LYS A 143 14.17 -17.36 26.94
CA LYS A 143 14.20 -18.82 26.85
C LYS A 143 15.63 -19.37 26.81
N ASP A 144 16.49 -18.79 25.98
CA ASP A 144 17.88 -19.25 25.83
C ASP A 144 18.65 -19.14 27.16
N LYS A 145 18.51 -18.03 27.88
CA LYS A 145 19.14 -17.84 29.20
C LYS A 145 18.61 -18.83 30.25
N VAL A 146 17.31 -19.11 30.25
CA VAL A 146 16.71 -20.07 31.19
C VAL A 146 17.16 -21.49 30.89
N GLU A 147 17.22 -21.88 29.61
CA GLU A 147 17.72 -23.20 29.20
C GLU A 147 19.21 -23.38 29.50
N GLU A 148 20.02 -22.32 29.40
CA GLU A 148 21.41 -22.32 29.86
C GLU A 148 21.52 -22.64 31.36
N GLN A 149 20.76 -21.93 32.21
CA GLN A 149 20.76 -22.21 33.65
C GLN A 149 20.21 -23.60 33.97
N ARG A 150 19.20 -24.06 33.23
CA ARG A 150 18.64 -25.41 33.37
C ARG A 150 19.69 -26.49 33.09
N LYS A 151 20.53 -26.32 32.07
CA LYS A 151 21.66 -27.24 31.80
C LYS A 151 22.64 -27.28 32.97
N LEU A 152 22.94 -26.12 33.57
CA LEU A 152 23.82 -26.04 34.74
C LEU A 152 23.22 -26.76 35.95
N ILE A 153 21.90 -26.63 36.20
CA ILE A 153 21.20 -27.39 37.25
C ILE A 153 21.34 -28.90 37.03
N VAL A 154 21.15 -29.39 35.80
CA VAL A 154 21.28 -30.82 35.48
C VAL A 154 22.72 -31.31 35.67
N ALA A 155 23.71 -30.54 35.19
CA ALA A 155 25.12 -30.88 35.34
C ALA A 155 25.52 -30.94 36.83
N GLU A 156 25.12 -29.94 37.61
CA GLU A 156 25.39 -29.90 39.06
C GLU A 156 24.71 -31.07 39.77
N PHE A 157 23.43 -31.36 39.46
CA PHE A 157 22.70 -32.47 40.07
C PHE A 157 23.36 -33.84 39.80
N ASN A 158 23.94 -34.01 38.61
CA ASN A 158 24.62 -35.26 38.22
C ASN A 158 26.07 -35.35 38.70
N GLY A 159 26.65 -34.27 39.24
CA GLY A 159 28.04 -34.20 39.68
C GLY A 159 29.03 -33.87 38.55
N ASP A 160 28.54 -33.47 37.38
CA ASP A 160 29.34 -32.99 36.24
C ASP A 160 29.65 -31.49 36.33
N GLY A 161 29.13 -30.82 37.37
CA GLY A 161 29.30 -29.40 37.63
C GLY A 161 30.60 -29.04 38.38
N PRO A 162 30.84 -27.74 38.63
CA PRO A 162 32.07 -27.24 39.24
C PRO A 162 32.36 -27.78 40.65
N THR A 163 31.34 -28.26 41.37
CA THR A 163 31.53 -28.84 42.70
C THR A 163 31.95 -30.31 42.66
N SER A 164 31.77 -30.98 41.52
CA SER A 164 31.95 -32.42 41.34
C SER A 164 31.20 -33.29 42.36
N LYS A 165 30.13 -32.74 42.98
CA LYS A 165 29.30 -33.41 43.98
C LYS A 165 27.92 -33.64 43.42
N ARG A 166 27.44 -34.88 43.51
CA ARG A 166 26.11 -35.27 43.03
C ARG A 166 25.01 -34.84 43.99
N GLY A 167 23.86 -34.47 43.45
CA GLY A 167 22.61 -34.23 44.17
C GLY A 167 22.21 -32.76 44.30
N ASN A 168 21.23 -32.50 45.16
CA ASN A 168 20.63 -31.18 45.37
C ASN A 168 21.55 -30.21 46.17
N GLY A 169 22.63 -29.75 45.56
CA GLY A 169 23.65 -28.89 46.19
C GLY A 169 23.34 -27.40 46.18
N VAL A 170 24.12 -26.61 46.93
CA VAL A 170 23.95 -25.14 47.08
C VAL A 170 23.96 -24.40 45.74
N LYS A 171 24.77 -24.86 44.78
CA LYS A 171 24.86 -24.26 43.44
C LYS A 171 23.55 -24.36 42.65
N ILE A 172 22.73 -25.38 42.89
CA ILE A 172 21.39 -25.46 42.29
C ILE A 172 20.52 -24.30 42.77
N GLY A 173 20.59 -23.95 44.06
CA GLY A 173 19.90 -22.79 44.61
C GLY A 173 20.31 -21.48 43.94
N GLU A 174 21.60 -21.30 43.65
CA GLU A 174 22.09 -20.13 42.90
C GLU A 174 21.50 -20.05 41.48
N HIS A 175 21.49 -21.16 40.73
CA HIS A 175 20.91 -21.21 39.39
C HIS A 175 19.39 -21.00 39.41
N LEU A 176 18.67 -21.54 40.41
CA LEU A 176 17.25 -21.29 40.60
C LEU A 176 16.96 -19.81 40.89
N ASN A 177 17.82 -19.13 41.66
CA ASN A 177 17.69 -17.69 41.91
C ASN A 177 17.89 -16.84 40.65
N ILE A 178 18.84 -17.23 39.78
CA ILE A 178 19.03 -16.57 38.47
C ILE A 178 17.79 -16.76 37.59
N ILE A 179 17.24 -17.99 37.53
CA ILE A 179 16.00 -18.27 36.80
C ILE A 179 14.84 -17.43 37.35
N ASN A 180 14.70 -17.34 38.68
CA ASN A 180 13.69 -16.51 39.34
C ASN A 180 13.83 -15.03 38.96
N GLY A 181 15.06 -14.50 38.87
CA GLY A 181 15.30 -13.14 38.42
C GLY A 181 14.95 -12.90 36.95
N ILE A 182 15.18 -13.88 36.07
CA ILE A 182 14.83 -13.79 34.64
C ILE A 182 13.33 -13.88 34.41
N LEU A 183 12.66 -14.81 35.11
CA LEU A 183 11.24 -15.13 34.91
C LEU A 183 10.29 -14.36 35.84
N ASN A 184 10.83 -13.59 36.79
CA ASN A 184 10.10 -13.01 37.92
C ASN A 184 9.24 -14.07 38.65
N SER A 185 9.86 -15.22 38.94
CA SER A 185 9.22 -16.37 39.61
C SER A 185 9.77 -16.60 41.01
N SER A 186 9.20 -17.57 41.73
CA SER A 186 9.57 -17.90 43.12
C SER A 186 9.81 -19.40 43.33
N ILE A 187 10.56 -20.03 42.42
CA ILE A 187 10.95 -21.44 42.49
C ILE A 187 11.90 -21.61 43.68
N GLN A 188 11.54 -22.48 44.62
CA GLN A 188 12.33 -22.74 45.83
C GLN A 188 13.18 -23.99 45.65
N GLN A 189 14.40 -23.95 46.19
CA GLN A 189 15.22 -25.15 46.31
C GLN A 189 14.54 -26.16 47.24
N ASP A 190 14.57 -27.44 46.88
CA ASP A 190 14.04 -28.51 47.71
C ASP A 190 14.84 -28.62 49.01
N SER A 191 14.15 -28.87 50.13
CA SER A 191 14.74 -28.93 51.47
C SER A 191 15.68 -30.12 51.66
N HIS A 192 15.59 -31.14 50.82
CA HIS A 192 16.48 -32.30 50.87
C HIS A 192 17.83 -31.98 50.21
N TYR A 193 18.68 -31.25 50.92
CA TYR A 193 20.01 -30.90 50.45
C TYR A 193 20.89 -32.13 50.21
N ASN A 194 21.70 -32.08 49.14
CA ASN A 194 22.57 -33.16 48.66
C ASN A 194 21.85 -34.47 48.31
N SER A 195 20.51 -34.50 48.31
CA SER A 195 19.75 -35.68 47.87
C SER A 195 19.96 -35.93 46.38
N THR A 196 20.18 -37.19 46.03
CA THR A 196 20.31 -37.66 44.65
C THR A 196 19.00 -38.18 44.08
N ASP A 197 17.87 -37.94 44.77
CA ASP A 197 16.55 -38.38 44.32
C ASP A 197 16.18 -37.70 42.99
N PRO A 198 16.04 -38.46 41.88
CA PRO A 198 15.69 -37.91 40.58
C PRO A 198 14.35 -37.16 40.56
N GLN A 199 13.45 -37.42 41.52
CA GLN A 199 12.20 -36.69 41.62
C GLN A 199 12.40 -35.20 41.91
N ILE A 200 13.48 -34.83 42.60
CA ILE A 200 13.83 -33.42 42.87
C ILE A 200 14.15 -32.70 41.57
N LEU A 201 14.97 -33.30 40.70
CA LEU A 201 15.31 -32.73 39.39
C LEU A 201 14.07 -32.63 38.48
N SER A 202 13.21 -33.66 38.49
CA SER A 202 11.94 -33.66 37.77
C SER A 202 11.01 -32.53 38.23
N LYS A 203 10.91 -32.30 39.54
CA LYS A 203 10.14 -31.21 40.15
C LYS A 203 10.67 -29.83 39.72
N TYR A 204 11.99 -29.64 39.70
CA TYR A 204 12.58 -28.40 39.16
C TYR A 204 12.23 -28.19 37.69
N HIS A 205 12.32 -29.23 36.86
CA HIS A 205 11.91 -29.13 35.45
C HIS A 205 10.44 -28.72 35.30
N ALA A 206 9.53 -29.32 36.07
CA ALA A 206 8.12 -28.97 36.04
C ALA A 206 7.88 -27.50 36.44
N GLN A 207 8.51 -27.03 37.52
CA GLN A 207 8.38 -25.65 38.00
C GLN A 207 8.99 -24.62 37.05
N ILE A 208 10.18 -24.90 36.48
CA ILE A 208 10.82 -24.05 35.48
C ILE A 208 9.96 -23.98 34.21
N ASN A 209 9.42 -25.10 33.73
CA ASN A 209 8.56 -25.13 32.55
C ASN A 209 7.30 -24.29 32.75
N ALA A 210 6.66 -24.40 33.92
CA ALA A 210 5.46 -23.62 34.24
C ALA A 210 5.75 -22.12 34.33
N ALA A 211 6.85 -21.73 35.00
CA ALA A 211 7.27 -20.34 35.12
C ALA A 211 7.66 -19.74 33.76
N LEU A 212 8.42 -20.49 32.95
CA LEU A 212 8.84 -20.07 31.61
C LEU A 212 7.62 -19.91 30.69
N ALA A 213 6.71 -20.87 30.67
CA ALA A 213 5.47 -20.76 29.90
C ALA A 213 4.65 -19.53 30.29
N SER A 214 4.60 -19.19 31.59
CA SER A 214 3.91 -17.99 32.06
C SER A 214 4.59 -16.70 31.60
N ALA A 215 5.91 -16.61 31.72
CA ALA A 215 6.68 -15.42 31.32
C ALA A 215 6.68 -15.20 29.80
N LEU A 216 6.65 -16.28 29.02
CA LEU A 216 6.63 -16.19 27.57
C LEU A 216 5.28 -15.76 26.98
N ARG A 217 4.17 -15.81 27.75
CA ARG A 217 2.85 -15.37 27.28
C ARG A 217 2.79 -13.90 26.85
N THR A 218 3.61 -13.04 27.45
CA THR A 218 3.70 -11.62 27.07
C THR A 218 4.55 -11.39 25.80
N HIS A 219 5.18 -12.45 25.29
CA HIS A 219 6.04 -12.47 24.11
C HIS A 219 5.44 -13.32 22.97
N THR A 220 4.15 -13.64 23.07
CA THR A 220 3.38 -14.39 22.07
C THR A 220 2.27 -13.57 21.44
N ILE A 221 1.82 -14.00 20.26
CA ILE A 221 0.66 -13.41 19.59
C ILE A 221 -0.62 -13.72 20.37
N SER A 222 -1.53 -12.75 20.50
CA SER A 222 -2.78 -12.96 21.25
C SER A 222 -3.81 -13.78 20.45
N ASP A 223 -4.63 -14.59 21.12
CA ASP A 223 -5.77 -15.28 20.50
C ASP A 223 -6.70 -14.32 19.75
N LYS A 224 -6.84 -13.10 20.26
CA LYS A 224 -7.61 -12.02 19.62
C LYS A 224 -7.00 -11.64 18.27
N THR A 225 -5.68 -11.45 18.19
CA THR A 225 -4.97 -11.16 16.95
C THR A 225 -5.19 -12.27 15.93
N VAL A 226 -5.12 -13.53 16.35
CA VAL A 226 -5.29 -14.70 15.48
C VAL A 226 -6.72 -14.76 14.94
N LYS A 227 -7.73 -14.60 15.81
CA LYS A 227 -9.14 -14.54 15.40
C LYS A 227 -9.38 -13.40 14.41
N ASN A 228 -8.87 -12.21 14.70
CA ASN A 228 -8.98 -11.05 13.82
C ASN A 228 -8.30 -11.30 12.47
N SER A 229 -7.12 -11.93 12.47
CA SER A 229 -6.38 -12.26 11.24
C SER A 229 -7.14 -13.28 10.39
N LYS A 230 -7.74 -14.31 11.00
CA LYS A 230 -8.61 -15.29 10.30
C LYS A 230 -9.81 -14.61 9.65
N VAL A 231 -10.50 -13.74 10.39
CA VAL A 231 -11.66 -13.00 9.87
C VAL A 231 -11.27 -12.07 8.73
N ALA A 232 -10.18 -11.31 8.89
CA ALA A 232 -9.69 -10.40 7.84
C ALA A 232 -9.30 -11.17 6.57
N LYS A 233 -8.51 -12.25 6.72
CA LYS A 233 -8.08 -13.10 5.61
C LYS A 233 -9.28 -13.69 4.86
N ALA A 234 -10.24 -14.29 5.58
CA ALA A 234 -11.42 -14.89 4.95
C ALA A 234 -12.27 -13.87 4.16
N LYS A 235 -12.42 -12.65 4.69
CA LYS A 235 -13.12 -11.56 3.99
C LYS A 235 -12.36 -11.11 2.74
N LEU A 236 -11.04 -10.96 2.83
CA LEU A 236 -10.19 -10.58 1.70
C LEU A 236 -10.19 -11.65 0.60
N GLU A 237 -10.17 -12.94 0.96
CA GLU A 237 -10.28 -14.04 0.00
C GLU A 237 -11.63 -14.04 -0.73
N ALA A 238 -12.74 -13.96 0.02
CA ALA A 238 -14.06 -13.89 -0.59
C ALA A 238 -14.20 -12.69 -1.54
N MET A 239 -13.59 -11.56 -1.19
CA MET A 239 -13.59 -10.38 -2.03
C MET A 239 -12.70 -10.53 -3.28
N ASN A 240 -11.54 -11.18 -3.14
CA ASN A 240 -10.66 -11.45 -4.26
C ASN A 240 -11.33 -12.37 -5.29
N ASP A 241 -12.03 -13.41 -4.85
CA ASP A 241 -12.77 -14.32 -5.73
C ASP A 241 -13.83 -13.54 -6.52
N SER A 242 -14.62 -12.69 -5.83
CA SER A 242 -15.60 -11.81 -6.47
C SER A 242 -14.98 -10.87 -7.51
N ILE A 243 -13.80 -10.32 -7.22
CA ILE A 243 -13.13 -9.38 -8.12
C ILE A 243 -12.52 -10.10 -9.32
N GLN A 244 -11.96 -11.29 -9.14
CA GLN A 244 -11.45 -12.07 -10.26
C GLN A 244 -12.57 -12.47 -11.21
N ASP A 245 -13.74 -12.85 -10.69
CA ASP A 245 -14.93 -13.11 -11.49
C ASP A 245 -15.35 -11.86 -12.28
N HIS A 246 -15.37 -10.69 -11.64
CA HIS A 246 -15.76 -9.43 -12.27
C HIS A 246 -14.71 -8.85 -13.24
N LEU A 247 -13.42 -9.09 -12.99
CA LEU A 247 -12.33 -8.77 -13.91
C LEU A 247 -12.44 -9.57 -15.21
N SER A 248 -12.90 -10.83 -15.14
CA SER A 248 -13.12 -11.66 -16.33
C SER A 248 -14.23 -11.13 -17.25
N VAL A 249 -15.13 -10.29 -16.72
CA VAL A 249 -16.22 -9.63 -17.45
C VAL A 249 -15.92 -8.14 -17.72
N GLY A 250 -14.79 -7.63 -17.24
CA GLY A 250 -14.31 -6.26 -17.50
C GLY A 250 -14.99 -5.15 -16.70
N ILE A 251 -15.68 -5.48 -15.59
CA ILE A 251 -16.44 -4.50 -14.78
C ILE A 251 -16.07 -4.68 -13.31
N VAL A 252 -15.11 -3.91 -12.80
CA VAL A 252 -14.94 -3.74 -11.34
C VAL A 252 -15.58 -2.41 -10.96
N SER A 253 -16.59 -2.44 -10.10
CA SER A 253 -17.29 -1.23 -9.68
C SER A 253 -16.48 -0.44 -8.64
N GLU A 254 -16.64 0.88 -8.62
CA GLU A 254 -15.99 1.75 -7.62
C GLU A 254 -16.38 1.37 -6.18
N ASP A 255 -17.61 0.88 -5.97
CA ASP A 255 -18.09 0.44 -4.67
C ASP A 255 -17.39 -0.85 -4.19
N GLU A 256 -17.04 -1.75 -5.10
CA GLU A 256 -16.23 -2.92 -4.77
C GLU A 256 -14.81 -2.52 -4.39
N ILE A 257 -14.21 -1.57 -5.11
CA ILE A 257 -12.87 -1.07 -4.81
C ILE A 257 -12.85 -0.42 -3.41
N LYS A 258 -13.86 0.38 -3.05
CA LYS A 258 -14.01 0.95 -1.70
C LYS A 258 -14.17 -0.11 -0.62
N GLN A 259 -14.93 -1.17 -0.91
CA GLN A 259 -15.10 -2.28 0.02
C GLN A 259 -13.78 -3.03 0.24
N VAL A 260 -13.02 -3.30 -0.82
CA VAL A 260 -11.67 -3.87 -0.75
C VAL A 260 -10.75 -2.97 0.06
N GLU A 261 -10.74 -1.67 -0.23
CA GLU A 261 -9.90 -0.71 0.47
C GLU A 261 -10.13 -0.76 1.98
N LYS A 262 -11.38 -0.85 2.42
CA LYS A 262 -11.73 -0.99 3.83
C LYS A 262 -11.16 -2.29 4.42
N LEU A 263 -11.33 -3.41 3.73
CA LEU A 263 -10.81 -4.71 4.19
C LEU A 263 -9.28 -4.76 4.21
N LEU A 264 -8.63 -4.17 3.21
CA LEU A 264 -7.17 -4.03 3.17
C LEU A 264 -6.68 -3.15 4.31
N THR A 265 -7.35 -2.03 4.58
CA THR A 265 -7.01 -1.14 5.70
C THR A 265 -7.06 -1.89 7.04
N ASP A 266 -8.11 -2.69 7.26
CA ASP A 266 -8.20 -3.56 8.44
C ASP A 266 -7.04 -4.56 8.51
N GLY A 267 -6.70 -5.21 7.39
CA GLY A 267 -5.57 -6.14 7.29
C GLY A 267 -4.23 -5.48 7.57
N TYR A 268 -3.98 -4.31 6.98
CA TYR A 268 -2.80 -3.49 7.19
C TYR A 268 -2.65 -3.11 8.66
N ASN A 269 -3.73 -2.65 9.32
CA ASN A 269 -3.70 -2.28 10.73
C ASN A 269 -3.36 -3.48 11.64
N ILE A 270 -3.88 -4.67 11.34
CA ILE A 270 -3.54 -5.89 12.08
C ILE A 270 -2.05 -6.20 11.91
N ILE A 271 -1.53 -6.15 10.68
CA ILE A 271 -0.10 -6.40 10.38
C ILE A 271 0.79 -5.36 11.07
N ALA A 272 0.46 -4.08 10.96
CA ALA A 272 1.20 -2.96 11.56
C ALA A 272 1.33 -3.12 13.08
N THR A 273 0.22 -3.45 13.74
CA THR A 273 0.14 -3.64 15.19
C THR A 273 0.99 -4.84 15.67
N ASN A 274 1.17 -5.83 14.81
CA ASN A 274 1.85 -7.09 15.12
C ASN A 274 3.15 -7.25 14.31
N LYS A 275 3.75 -6.15 13.85
CA LYS A 275 4.90 -6.14 12.93
C LYS A 275 6.11 -6.93 13.42
N GLN A 276 6.30 -7.05 14.73
CA GLN A 276 7.37 -7.85 15.34
C GLN A 276 7.21 -9.36 15.11
N PHE A 277 6.02 -9.81 14.72
CA PHE A 277 5.70 -11.21 14.41
C PHE A 277 5.57 -11.46 12.91
N VAL A 278 5.82 -10.46 12.06
CA VAL A 278 5.71 -10.57 10.59
C VAL A 278 7.10 -10.55 9.97
N ASP A 279 7.39 -11.58 9.19
CA ASP A 279 8.61 -11.70 8.41
C ASP A 279 8.34 -11.09 7.02
N PHE A 280 8.54 -9.76 6.94
CA PHE A 280 8.39 -8.99 5.70
C PHE A 280 9.44 -9.40 4.66
N ASP A 281 9.05 -9.41 3.39
CA ASP A 281 9.99 -9.70 2.30
C ASP A 281 11.02 -8.56 2.16
N SER A 282 12.30 -8.90 2.35
CA SER A 282 13.42 -7.95 2.27
C SER A 282 13.64 -7.37 0.87
N LYS A 283 13.05 -7.96 -0.18
CA LYS A 283 13.20 -7.52 -1.57
C LYS A 283 12.10 -6.53 -2.00
N THR A 284 11.14 -6.25 -1.13
CA THR A 284 10.01 -5.36 -1.41
C THR A 284 9.99 -4.20 -0.40
N ASP A 285 9.17 -3.19 -0.70
CA ASP A 285 8.85 -2.06 0.18
C ASP A 285 7.77 -2.41 1.22
N ASP A 286 7.40 -3.69 1.38
CA ASP A 286 6.26 -4.09 2.21
C ASP A 286 6.43 -3.64 3.66
N LYS A 287 7.62 -3.80 4.25
CA LYS A 287 7.83 -3.36 5.62
C LYS A 287 7.54 -1.87 5.79
N GLU A 288 7.95 -1.03 4.83
CA GLU A 288 7.67 0.40 4.87
C GLU A 288 6.17 0.66 4.72
N VAL A 289 5.54 0.06 3.71
CA VAL A 289 4.11 0.23 3.40
C VAL A 289 3.21 -0.17 4.56
N TYR A 290 3.42 -1.35 5.14
CA TYR A 290 2.58 -1.89 6.22
C TYR A 290 2.86 -1.29 7.60
N THR A 291 4.00 -0.62 7.81
CA THR A 291 4.35 -0.06 9.13
C THR A 291 4.36 1.46 9.18
N LYS A 292 4.07 2.12 8.07
CA LYS A 292 3.92 3.58 7.99
C LYS A 292 2.70 4.03 8.79
N GLU A 293 2.92 4.98 9.69
CA GLU A 293 1.85 5.61 10.46
C GLU A 293 0.89 6.36 9.53
N ASN A 294 -0.42 6.09 9.65
CA ASN A 294 -1.45 6.60 8.75
C ASN A 294 -1.15 6.33 7.26
N GLY A 295 -0.50 5.21 6.96
CA GLY A 295 -0.19 4.80 5.60
C GLY A 295 -1.44 4.38 4.82
N ASP A 296 -1.51 4.81 3.56
CA ASP A 296 -2.52 4.35 2.61
C ASP A 296 -2.15 2.98 2.04
N THR A 297 -3.16 2.14 1.77
CA THR A 297 -2.98 0.87 1.07
C THR A 297 -2.49 1.10 -0.35
N ARG A 298 -1.84 0.09 -0.97
CA ARG A 298 -1.40 0.24 -2.37
C ARG A 298 -2.59 0.48 -3.30
N THR A 299 -3.72 -0.16 -3.01
CA THR A 299 -4.99 0.08 -3.71
C THR A 299 -5.46 1.53 -3.58
N LYS A 300 -5.45 2.11 -2.38
CA LYS A 300 -5.86 3.50 -2.18
C LYS A 300 -4.92 4.50 -2.86
N ARG A 301 -3.61 4.28 -2.77
CA ARG A 301 -2.62 5.12 -3.47
C ARG A 301 -2.83 5.11 -4.99
N MET A 302 -3.29 3.98 -5.54
CA MET A 302 -3.60 3.87 -6.98
C MET A 302 -4.76 4.79 -7.39
N ALA A 303 -5.72 5.09 -6.50
CA ALA A 303 -6.83 6.01 -6.80
C ALA A 303 -6.41 7.50 -6.88
N SER A 304 -5.26 7.85 -6.29
CA SER A 304 -4.76 9.22 -6.24
C SER A 304 -3.87 9.54 -7.44
N VAL A 305 -4.34 10.39 -8.36
CA VAL A 305 -3.51 10.92 -9.46
C VAL A 305 -2.26 11.65 -8.95
N ILE A 306 -2.36 12.29 -7.78
CA ILE A 306 -1.22 12.98 -7.16
C ILE A 306 -0.14 11.95 -6.78
N ASP A 307 -0.52 10.88 -6.11
CA ASP A 307 0.40 9.81 -5.73
C ASP A 307 0.97 9.09 -6.95
N VAL A 308 0.12 8.73 -7.91
CA VAL A 308 0.55 7.95 -9.08
C VAL A 308 1.45 8.78 -9.99
N PHE A 309 1.01 9.97 -10.39
CA PHE A 309 1.71 10.75 -11.40
C PHE A 309 2.82 11.61 -10.80
N PHE A 310 2.50 12.46 -9.82
CA PHE A 310 3.44 13.46 -9.31
C PHE A 310 4.42 12.90 -8.29
N VAL A 311 4.01 11.92 -7.49
CA VAL A 311 4.89 11.31 -6.49
C VAL A 311 5.59 10.09 -7.06
N ASP A 312 4.89 9.07 -7.54
CA ASP A 312 5.50 7.79 -7.84
C ASP A 312 6.15 7.77 -9.24
N PHE A 313 5.47 8.28 -10.28
CA PHE A 313 6.04 8.31 -11.64
C PHE A 313 7.22 9.29 -11.77
N LEU A 314 7.07 10.55 -11.34
CA LEU A 314 8.16 11.54 -11.45
C LEU A 314 9.40 11.18 -10.61
N HIS A 315 9.24 10.39 -9.54
CA HIS A 315 10.38 9.87 -8.76
C HIS A 315 10.87 8.49 -9.25
N GLY A 316 10.37 8.00 -10.40
CA GLY A 316 10.90 6.81 -11.07
C GLY A 316 10.48 5.47 -10.48
N LYS A 317 9.36 5.41 -9.73
CA LYS A 317 8.86 4.15 -9.14
C LYS A 317 8.13 3.25 -10.13
N TYR A 318 7.66 3.79 -11.25
CA TYR A 318 6.98 3.01 -12.28
C TYR A 318 7.93 2.53 -13.39
N PRO A 319 7.68 1.34 -13.97
CA PRO A 319 8.45 0.85 -15.10
C PRO A 319 8.24 1.73 -16.34
N ALA A 320 9.15 1.58 -17.32
CA ALA A 320 9.10 2.32 -18.58
C ALA A 320 7.77 2.15 -19.35
N SER A 321 7.03 1.07 -19.11
CA SER A 321 5.69 0.87 -19.70
C SER A 321 4.67 1.93 -19.28
N PHE A 322 4.89 2.67 -18.19
CA PHE A 322 4.03 3.79 -17.81
C PHE A 322 4.03 4.92 -18.87
N TRP A 323 5.13 5.09 -19.61
CA TRP A 323 5.21 6.09 -20.68
C TRP A 323 4.20 5.85 -21.81
N TYR A 324 3.71 4.61 -21.98
CA TYR A 324 2.64 4.33 -22.93
C TYR A 324 1.40 5.18 -22.64
N TYR A 325 0.96 5.27 -21.38
CA TYR A 325 -0.23 6.03 -21.00
C TYR A 325 0.00 7.54 -21.08
N VAL A 326 1.22 7.99 -20.77
CA VAL A 326 1.65 9.39 -20.94
C VAL A 326 1.54 9.81 -22.42
N ILE A 327 2.10 9.00 -23.32
CA ILE A 327 2.08 9.27 -24.75
C ILE A 327 0.64 9.21 -25.28
N LEU A 328 -0.14 8.22 -24.84
CA LEU A 328 -1.54 8.09 -25.22
C LEU A 328 -2.36 9.33 -24.83
N SER A 329 -2.17 9.83 -23.60
CA SER A 329 -2.80 11.08 -23.14
C SER A 329 -2.40 12.27 -24.01
N ILE A 330 -1.10 12.45 -24.27
CA ILE A 330 -0.61 13.56 -25.08
C ILE A 330 -1.20 13.49 -26.50
N LEU A 331 -1.26 12.31 -27.11
CA LEU A 331 -1.78 12.13 -28.46
C LEU A 331 -3.26 12.53 -28.58
N VAL A 332 -4.10 12.12 -27.63
CA VAL A 332 -5.53 12.47 -27.62
C VAL A 332 -5.70 13.99 -27.49
N ASP A 333 -4.99 14.60 -26.55
CA ASP A 333 -5.15 16.04 -26.26
C ASP A 333 -4.59 16.92 -27.38
N VAL A 334 -3.37 16.62 -27.87
CA VAL A 334 -2.75 17.38 -28.96
C VAL A 334 -3.57 17.28 -30.24
N ALA A 335 -4.13 16.10 -30.56
CA ALA A 335 -5.03 15.95 -31.68
C ALA A 335 -6.29 16.81 -31.51
N ALA A 336 -6.89 16.84 -30.31
CA ALA A 336 -8.02 17.72 -30.01
C ALA A 336 -7.65 19.20 -30.21
N PHE A 337 -6.50 19.65 -29.71
CA PHE A 337 -6.04 21.03 -29.87
C PHE A 337 -5.84 21.43 -31.34
N ILE A 338 -5.32 20.53 -32.18
CA ILE A 338 -5.18 20.75 -33.62
C ILE A 338 -6.56 20.95 -34.27
N PHE A 339 -7.52 20.07 -33.97
CA PHE A 339 -8.87 20.20 -34.52
C PHE A 339 -9.61 21.43 -34.01
N PHE A 340 -9.40 21.82 -32.74
CA PHE A 340 -9.91 23.06 -32.18
C PHE A 340 -9.37 24.27 -32.93
N ASP A 341 -8.05 24.33 -33.17
CA ASP A 341 -7.44 25.43 -33.90
C ASP A 341 -8.02 25.56 -35.31
N ILE A 342 -8.14 24.43 -36.04
CA ILE A 342 -8.72 24.40 -37.38
C ILE A 342 -10.19 24.85 -37.38
N ALA A 343 -10.99 24.40 -36.41
CA ALA A 343 -12.42 24.72 -36.33
C ALA A 343 -12.66 26.21 -36.03
N PHE A 344 -11.80 26.83 -35.22
CA PHE A 344 -11.93 28.23 -34.80
C PHE A 344 -10.93 29.17 -35.49
N LYS A 345 -10.28 28.73 -36.56
CA LYS A 345 -9.37 29.59 -37.32
C LYS A 345 -10.14 30.80 -37.85
N LYS A 346 -9.62 32.02 -37.61
CA LYS A 346 -10.21 33.24 -38.18
C LYS A 346 -10.25 33.09 -39.70
N GLN A 347 -11.43 33.31 -40.28
CA GLN A 347 -11.56 33.43 -41.72
C GLN A 347 -11.16 34.87 -42.07
N ASP A 348 -10.16 35.03 -42.93
CA ASP A 348 -9.99 36.31 -43.60
C ASP A 348 -11.27 36.57 -44.37
N ASN A 349 -12.02 37.58 -43.94
CA ASN A 349 -13.10 38.13 -44.74
C ASN A 349 -12.45 38.69 -46.00
N VAL A 350 -12.40 37.87 -47.06
CA VAL A 350 -12.29 38.39 -48.42
C VAL A 350 -13.60 39.14 -48.65
N TYR A 351 -13.56 40.45 -48.39
CA TYR A 351 -14.56 41.39 -48.85
C TYR A 351 -14.54 41.46 -50.39
#